data_AF-A0A6A4HVQ1-F1
#
_entry.id   AF-A0A6A4HVQ1-F1
#
_cell.length_a   1.000
_cell.length_b   1.000
_cell.length_c   1.000
_cell.angle_alpha   90.00
_cell.angle_beta   90.00
_cell.angle_gamma   90.00
#
_symmetry.space_group_name_H-M   'P 1'
#
loop_
_entity.id
_entity.type
_entity.pdbx_description
1 polymer ?
#
loop_
_entity_poly.entity_id
_entity_poly.type
_entity_poly.pdbx_seq_one_letter_code
_entity_poly.pdbx_strand_id
1 'polypeptide(L)'
;MVKCSPTKKSRVVRMHDIEKMDFRDIGLELGFSTSTAHRNYTKMKRNPNPYQKSTNHNRKPLFSKRDRRKAVQAIDTGKCRDGSDVQKKLFPEISPRRVREMLAQEGLNGRVRRPKPLLKTEH
;
A
#
# COMPACT_ATOMS: atom_id res chain seq x y z
N MET A 1 5.53 19.48 6.70
CA MET A 1 5.36 18.91 8.06
C MET A 1 6.69 18.31 8.50
N VAL A 2 7.32 18.84 9.55
CA VAL A 2 8.59 18.31 10.07
C VAL A 2 8.35 16.90 10.60
N LYS A 3 9.03 15.90 10.02
CA LYS A 3 8.95 14.51 10.51
C LYS A 3 9.76 14.41 11.79
N CYS A 4 9.07 14.24 12.93
CA CYS A 4 9.71 14.01 14.22
C CYS A 4 10.33 12.60 14.23
N SER A 5 11.65 12.52 14.38
CA SER A 5 12.36 11.24 14.46
C SER A 5 12.00 10.51 15.77
N PRO A 6 12.16 9.17 15.82
CA PRO A 6 11.91 8.40 17.04
C PRO A 6 12.64 8.96 18.26
N THR A 7 13.91 9.34 18.10
CA THR A 7 14.73 9.95 19.16
C THR A 7 14.15 11.28 19.65
N LYS A 8 13.69 12.14 18.74
CA LYS A 8 13.04 13.40 19.11
C LYS A 8 11.72 13.17 19.84
N LYS A 9 10.92 12.17 19.44
CA LYS A 9 9.69 11.80 20.17
C LYS A 9 9.98 11.36 21.60
N SER A 10 11.01 10.52 21.81
CA SER A 10 11.42 10.10 23.15
C SER A 10 11.94 11.27 23.98
N ARG A 11 12.70 12.20 23.38
CA ARG A 11 13.15 13.43 24.06
C ARG A 11 11.99 14.30 24.52
N VAL A 12 10.94 14.47 23.70
CA VAL A 12 9.73 15.23 24.10
C VAL A 12 9.11 14.66 25.37
N VAL A 13 8.98 13.33 25.47
CA VAL A 13 8.43 12.68 26.67
C VAL A 13 9.35 12.90 27.87
N ARG A 14 10.66 12.71 27.69
CA ARG A 14 11.65 12.92 28.75
C ARG A 14 11.62 14.36 29.29
N MET A 15 11.67 15.34 28.40
CA MET A 15 11.71 16.76 28.75
C MET A 15 10.44 17.23 29.47
N HIS A 16 9.29 16.71 29.05
CA HIS A 16 8.03 17.08 29.69
C HIS A 16 7.80 16.33 31.02
N ASP A 17 8.06 15.02 31.07
CA ASP A 17 7.71 14.21 32.24
C ASP A 17 8.77 14.26 33.34
N ILE A 18 10.06 14.30 32.98
CA ILE A 18 11.19 14.33 33.93
C ILE A 18 11.63 15.78 34.18
N GLU A 19 11.95 16.50 33.11
CA GLU A 19 12.55 17.84 33.20
C GLU A 19 11.47 18.94 33.41
N LYS A 20 10.18 18.59 33.36
CA LYS A 20 9.01 19.47 33.58
C LYS A 20 8.99 20.75 32.72
N MET A 21 9.57 20.68 31.53
CA MET A 21 9.62 21.81 30.59
C MET A 21 8.27 22.04 29.89
N ASP A 22 7.97 23.29 29.56
CA ASP A 22 6.80 23.63 28.75
C ASP A 22 6.98 23.21 27.27
N PHE A 23 5.89 22.92 26.59
CA PHE A 23 5.90 22.51 25.18
C PHE A 23 6.44 23.59 24.25
N ARG A 24 6.38 24.87 24.66
CA ARG A 24 7.00 25.96 23.93
C ARG A 24 8.52 25.82 23.88
N ASP A 25 9.13 25.61 25.04
CA ASP A 25 10.58 25.51 25.18
C ASP A 25 11.11 24.22 24.55
N ILE A 26 10.39 23.11 24.74
CA ILE A 26 10.69 21.83 24.07
C ILE A 26 10.67 21.99 22.54
N GLY A 27 9.72 22.77 22.01
CA GLY A 27 9.62 23.06 20.59
C GLY A 27 10.81 23.88 20.07
N LEU A 28 11.22 24.91 20.81
CA LEU A 28 12.38 25.73 20.50
C LEU A 28 13.67 24.90 20.51
N GLU A 29 13.88 24.09 21.55
CA GLU A 29 15.10 23.27 21.69
C GLU A 29 15.21 22.18 20.60
N LEU A 30 14.10 21.51 20.28
CA LEU A 30 14.11 20.40 19.32
C LEU A 30 13.83 20.83 17.87
N GLY A 31 13.58 22.12 17.64
CA GLY A 31 13.39 22.74 16.33
C GLY A 31 12.05 22.38 15.66
N PHE A 32 10.94 22.40 16.41
CA PHE A 32 9.59 22.24 15.87
C PHE A 32 8.56 23.10 16.59
N SER A 33 7.38 23.28 15.99
CA SER A 33 6.32 24.09 16.60
C SER A 33 5.79 23.46 17.89
N THR A 34 5.28 24.30 18.80
CA THR A 34 4.64 23.91 20.06
C THR A 34 3.55 22.85 19.84
N SER A 35 2.70 23.05 18.83
CA SER A 35 1.67 22.10 18.40
C SER A 35 2.23 20.73 18.00
N THR A 36 3.44 20.70 17.41
CA THR A 36 4.11 19.45 17.04
C THR A 36 4.64 18.73 18.27
N ALA A 37 5.19 19.46 19.25
CA ALA A 37 5.62 18.90 20.54
C ALA A 37 4.43 18.24 21.27
N HIS A 38 3.34 19.00 21.46
CA HIS A 38 2.14 18.53 22.15
C HIS A 38 1.49 17.31 21.46
N ARG A 39 1.36 17.32 20.13
CA ARG A 39 0.82 16.18 19.37
C ARG A 39 1.68 14.92 19.47
N ASN A 40 3.01 15.07 19.50
CA ASN A 40 3.89 13.91 19.65
C ASN A 40 3.85 13.38 21.09
N TYR A 41 3.81 14.25 22.10
CA TYR A 41 3.65 13.86 23.51
C TYR A 41 2.36 13.06 23.72
N THR A 42 1.22 13.61 23.29
CA THR A 42 -0.08 12.93 23.43
C THR A 42 -0.14 11.59 22.70
N LYS A 43 0.52 11.46 21.53
CA LYS A 43 0.66 10.18 20.84
C LYS A 43 1.53 9.19 21.63
N MET A 44 2.67 9.63 22.14
CA MET A 44 3.57 8.79 22.94
C MET A 44 2.93 8.34 24.26
N LYS A 45 2.08 9.19 24.87
CA LYS A 45 1.31 8.83 26.06
C LYS A 45 0.25 7.75 25.78
N ARG A 46 -0.34 7.74 24.58
CA ARG A 46 -1.28 6.69 24.14
C ARG A 46 -0.57 5.40 23.72
N ASN A 47 0.57 5.52 23.04
CA ASN A 47 1.40 4.38 22.67
C ASN A 47 2.88 4.77 22.83
N PRO A 48 3.58 4.22 23.83
CA PRO A 48 4.95 4.62 24.17
C PRO A 48 6.01 4.15 23.18
N ASN A 49 5.63 3.53 22.05
CA ASN A 49 6.57 3.10 21.02
C ASN A 49 6.91 4.25 20.05
N PRO A 50 8.14 4.81 20.09
CA PRO A 50 8.54 5.94 19.23
C PRO A 50 8.68 5.54 17.75
N TYR A 51 8.90 4.25 17.48
CA TYR A 51 9.04 3.68 16.14
C TYR A 51 7.70 3.32 15.50
N GLN A 52 6.61 3.41 16.24
CA GLN A 52 5.30 3.11 15.69
C GLN A 52 4.99 4.06 14.53
N LYS A 53 4.83 3.46 13.35
CA LYS A 53 4.32 4.15 12.16
C LYS A 53 2.80 4.14 12.23
N SER A 54 2.17 5.24 11.84
CA SER A 54 0.73 5.23 11.63
C SER A 54 0.42 4.17 10.57
N THR A 55 -0.53 3.30 10.87
CA THR A 55 -1.13 2.44 9.86
C THR A 55 -1.74 3.35 8.81
N ASN A 56 -1.09 3.46 7.65
CA ASN A 56 -1.69 4.15 6.53
C ASN A 56 -2.96 3.38 6.19
N HIS A 57 -4.10 4.08 6.18
CA HIS A 57 -5.33 3.51 5.62
C HIS A 57 -5.06 3.27 4.14
N ASN A 58 -4.67 2.05 3.81
CA ASN A 58 -4.40 1.68 2.43
C ASN A 58 -5.69 1.88 1.65
N ARG A 59 -5.58 2.59 0.52
CA ARG A 59 -6.67 2.66 -0.47
C ARG A 59 -7.15 1.24 -0.73
N LYS A 60 -8.48 1.03 -0.68
CA LYS A 60 -9.07 -0.29 -0.94
C LYS A 60 -8.49 -0.85 -2.25
N PRO A 61 -8.04 -2.12 -2.26
CA PRO A 61 -7.51 -2.71 -3.47
C PRO A 61 -8.59 -2.71 -4.55
N LEU A 62 -8.18 -2.47 -5.80
CA LEU A 62 -9.13 -2.38 -6.92
C LEU A 62 -9.89 -3.70 -7.13
N PHE A 63 -9.23 -4.82 -6.89
CA PHE A 63 -9.85 -6.15 -6.92
C PHE A 63 -10.07 -6.63 -5.49
N SER A 64 -11.30 -6.99 -5.17
CA SER A 64 -11.58 -7.72 -3.93
C SER A 64 -11.02 -9.15 -4.01
N LYS A 65 -10.91 -9.82 -2.86
CA LYS A 65 -10.56 -11.25 -2.82
C LYS A 65 -11.55 -12.10 -3.62
N ARG A 66 -12.83 -11.71 -3.63
CA ARG A 66 -13.88 -12.42 -4.38
C ARG A 66 -13.69 -12.26 -5.88
N ASP A 67 -13.32 -11.07 -6.34
CA ASP A 67 -13.10 -10.79 -7.76
C ASP A 67 -11.91 -11.58 -8.30
N ARG A 68 -10.82 -11.64 -7.52
CA ARG A 68 -9.64 -12.45 -7.83
C ARG A 68 -10.01 -13.93 -8.01
N ARG A 69 -10.75 -14.50 -7.05
CA ARG A 69 -11.22 -15.90 -7.13
C ARG A 69 -12.11 -16.15 -8.35
N LYS A 70 -13.02 -15.23 -8.66
CA LYS A 70 -13.87 -15.33 -9.85
C LYS A 70 -13.05 -15.32 -11.15
N ALA A 71 -12.03 -14.48 -11.22
CA ALA A 71 -11.14 -14.39 -12.39
C ALA A 71 -10.36 -15.70 -12.61
N VAL A 72 -9.77 -16.24 -11.54
CA VAL A 72 -9.04 -17.52 -11.55
C VAL A 72 -9.98 -18.65 -11.97
N GLN A 73 -11.14 -18.77 -11.32
CA GLN A 73 -12.13 -19.79 -11.64
C GLN A 73 -12.61 -19.70 -13.10
N ALA A 74 -12.76 -18.50 -13.65
CA ALA A 74 -13.16 -18.33 -15.04
C ALA A 74 -12.11 -18.83 -16.04
N ILE A 75 -10.82 -18.74 -15.69
CA ILE A 75 -9.73 -19.32 -16.49
C ILE A 75 -9.70 -20.84 -16.31
N ASP A 76 -9.74 -21.33 -15.08
CA ASP A 76 -9.66 -22.77 -14.79
C ASP A 76 -10.82 -23.56 -15.40
N THR A 77 -12.02 -22.98 -15.41
CA THR A 77 -13.22 -23.58 -16.03
C THR A 77 -13.27 -23.41 -17.55
N GLY A 78 -12.28 -22.74 -18.16
CA GLY A 78 -12.23 -22.48 -19.60
C GLY A 78 -13.22 -21.42 -20.11
N LYS A 79 -13.97 -20.76 -19.22
CA LYS A 79 -14.90 -19.66 -19.59
C LYS A 79 -14.16 -18.44 -20.17
N CYS A 80 -12.92 -18.22 -19.74
CA CYS A 80 -12.00 -17.22 -20.27
C CYS A 80 -10.71 -17.91 -20.71
N ARG A 81 -10.23 -17.59 -21.92
CA ARG A 81 -9.00 -18.19 -22.44
C ARG A 81 -7.73 -17.55 -21.87
N ASP A 82 -7.78 -16.24 -21.63
CA ASP A 82 -6.64 -15.46 -21.16
C ASP A 82 -7.09 -14.24 -20.33
N GLY A 83 -6.11 -13.45 -19.88
CA GLY A 83 -6.37 -12.24 -19.11
C GLY A 83 -7.10 -11.14 -19.89
N SER A 84 -7.05 -11.15 -21.23
CA SER A 84 -7.80 -10.21 -22.06
C SER A 84 -9.29 -10.57 -22.07
N ASP A 85 -9.60 -11.86 -22.19
CA ASP A 85 -10.97 -12.37 -22.06
C ASP A 85 -11.55 -12.09 -20.67
N VAL A 86 -10.76 -12.30 -19.62
CA VAL A 86 -11.16 -11.96 -18.24
C VAL A 86 -11.50 -10.47 -18.13
N GLN A 87 -10.68 -9.60 -18.72
CA GLN A 87 -10.95 -8.16 -18.71
C GLN A 87 -12.26 -7.85 -19.42
N LYS A 88 -12.45 -8.33 -20.65
CA LYS A 88 -13.66 -8.04 -21.43
C LYS A 88 -14.94 -8.58 -20.79
N LYS A 89 -14.90 -9.79 -20.22
CA LYS A 89 -16.10 -10.48 -19.69
C LYS A 89 -16.44 -10.12 -18.25
N LEU A 90 -15.43 -9.93 -17.39
CA LEU A 90 -15.65 -9.76 -15.95
C LEU A 90 -15.35 -8.35 -15.44
N PHE A 91 -14.42 -7.63 -16.09
CA PHE A 91 -13.95 -6.33 -15.60
C PHE A 91 -13.74 -5.31 -16.72
N PRO A 92 -14.79 -4.97 -17.50
CA PRO A 92 -14.66 -4.10 -18.68
C PRO A 92 -14.10 -2.72 -18.33
N GLU A 93 -14.41 -2.21 -17.14
CA GLU A 93 -13.96 -0.91 -16.64
C GLU A 93 -12.49 -0.90 -16.16
N ILE A 94 -11.86 -2.07 -16.02
CA ILE A 94 -10.51 -2.18 -15.51
C ILE A 94 -9.53 -2.31 -16.66
N SER A 95 -8.40 -1.60 -16.56
CA SER A 95 -7.36 -1.68 -17.58
C SER A 95 -6.83 -3.12 -17.75
N PRO A 96 -6.60 -3.57 -18.99
CA PRO A 96 -6.07 -4.91 -19.26
C PRO A 96 -4.72 -5.19 -18.56
N ARG A 97 -3.91 -4.15 -18.36
CA ARG A 97 -2.66 -4.25 -17.60
C ARG A 97 -2.92 -4.70 -16.15
N ARG A 98 -3.88 -4.08 -15.46
CA ARG A 98 -4.19 -4.40 -14.07
C ARG A 98 -4.76 -5.80 -13.90
N VAL A 99 -5.59 -6.26 -14.83
CA VAL A 99 -6.09 -7.64 -14.82
C VAL A 99 -4.93 -8.63 -14.96
N ARG A 100 -3.98 -8.37 -15.85
CA ARG A 100 -2.78 -9.22 -16.01
C ARG A 100 -1.88 -9.22 -14.78
N GLU A 101 -1.65 -8.06 -14.15
CA GLU A 101 -0.89 -7.95 -12.90
C GLU A 101 -1.58 -8.72 -11.78
N MET A 102 -2.91 -8.61 -11.67
CA MET A 102 -3.70 -9.37 -10.69
C MET A 102 -3.58 -10.88 -10.93
N LEU A 103 -3.76 -11.35 -12.17
CA LEU A 103 -3.62 -12.77 -12.49
C LEU A 103 -2.20 -13.29 -12.22
N ALA A 104 -1.17 -12.50 -12.51
CA ALA A 104 0.21 -12.85 -12.20
C ALA A 104 0.47 -12.96 -10.69
N GLN A 105 -0.16 -12.11 -9.87
CA GLN A 105 -0.11 -12.22 -8.40
C GLN A 105 -0.79 -13.49 -7.89
N GLU A 106 -1.78 -14.02 -8.60
CA GLU A 106 -2.43 -15.31 -8.30
C GLU A 106 -1.68 -16.50 -8.92
N GLY A 107 -0.49 -16.28 -9.52
CA GLY A 107 0.33 -17.34 -10.12
C GLY A 107 -0.07 -17.74 -11.54
N LEU A 108 -1.03 -17.06 -12.16
CA LEU A 108 -1.44 -17.32 -13.54
C LEU A 108 -0.62 -16.47 -14.52
N ASN A 109 -0.08 -17.11 -15.54
CA ASN A 109 0.60 -16.42 -16.64
C ASN A 109 -0.43 -15.64 -17.48
N GLY A 110 -0.74 -14.40 -17.08
CA GLY A 110 -1.66 -13.49 -17.76
C GLY A 110 -1.20 -13.02 -19.14
N ARG A 111 -0.22 -13.67 -19.77
CA ARG A 111 0.25 -13.37 -21.13
C ARG A 111 -0.64 -14.08 -22.14
N VAL A 112 -1.02 -13.35 -23.19
CA VAL A 112 -1.73 -13.92 -24.34
C VAL A 112 -0.86 -14.99 -24.98
N ARG A 113 -1.33 -16.24 -24.99
CA ARG A 113 -0.71 -17.30 -25.81
C ARG A 113 -1.05 -17.00 -27.28
N ARG A 114 -0.14 -16.31 -27.97
CA ARG A 114 -0.25 -16.15 -29.42
C ARG A 114 0.29 -17.42 -30.08
N PRO A 115 -0.48 -18.11 -30.94
CA PRO A 115 0.09 -19.12 -31.80
C PRO A 115 1.17 -18.45 -32.65
N LYS A 116 2.40 -18.98 -32.62
CA LYS A 116 3.42 -18.54 -33.56
C LYS A 116 3.00 -19.02 -34.94
N PRO A 117 2.87 -18.14 -35.95
CA PRO A 117 2.66 -18.60 -37.31
C PRO A 117 3.83 -19.50 -37.69
N LEU A 118 3.54 -20.66 -38.25
CA LEU A 118 4.55 -21.51 -38.87
C LEU A 118 5.07 -20.75 -40.09
N LEU A 119 6.28 -20.19 -40.01
CA LEU A 119 6.96 -19.62 -41.15
C LEU A 119 7.34 -20.79 -42.07
N LYS A 120 6.55 -21.00 -43.14
CA LYS A 120 6.94 -21.91 -44.22
C LYS A 120 7.88 -21.16 -45.16
N THR A 121 8.89 -21.85 -45.68
CA THR A 121 9.92 -21.33 -46.60
C THR A 121 9.43 -21.07 -48.03
N GLU A 122 8.14 -21.26 -48.31
CA GLU A 122 7.60 -21.12 -49.66
C GLU A 122 7.22 -19.66 -49.92
N HIS A 123 8.03 -19.02 -50.76
CA HIS A 123 7.78 -17.75 -51.44
C HIS A 123 7.14 -18.00 -52.81
#